data_AF-A0A4U9HWR2-F1
#
_entry.id   AF-A0A4U9HWR2-F1
#
_cell.length_a   1.000
_cell.length_b   1.000
_cell.length_c   1.000
_cell.angle_alpha   90.00
_cell.angle_beta   90.00
_cell.angle_gamma   90.00
#
_symmetry.space_group_name_H-M   'P 1'
#
loop_
_entity.id
_entity.type
_entity.pdbx_description
1 polymer ?
#
loop_
_entity_poly.entity_id
_entity_poly.type
_entity_poly.pdbx_seq_one_letter_code
_entity_poly.pdbx_strand_id
1 'polypeptide(L)' 'MFALVDVNSFYASCETVFRPDLKGRPVVVLSNNDGCVIARSAEAKGLVTNGGTLFQAERYFSPPRYCDLQQ' A
#
# COMPACT_ATOMS: atom_id res chain seq x y z
N MET A 1 23.31 -21.64 -12.91
CA MET A 1 22.07 -21.78 -12.12
C MET A 1 21.53 -20.39 -11.83
N PHE A 2 20.21 -20.16 -11.94
CA PHE A 2 19.57 -18.86 -11.67
C PHE A 2 18.40 -19.04 -10.70
N ALA A 3 18.16 -18.03 -9.86
CA ALA A 3 17.02 -17.95 -8.95
C ALA A 3 16.40 -16.54 -9.00
N LEU A 4 15.08 -16.45 -8.90
CA LEU A 4 14.33 -15.20 -8.82
C LEU A 4 13.77 -15.06 -7.41
N VAL A 5 13.98 -13.88 -6.81
CA VAL A 5 13.49 -13.55 -5.47
C VAL A 5 12.65 -12.29 -5.60
N ASP A 6 11.39 -12.36 -5.17
CA ASP A 6 10.44 -11.25 -5.17
C ASP A 6 9.74 -11.17 -3.81
N VAL A 7 9.35 -9.96 -3.41
CA VAL A 7 8.73 -9.71 -2.11
C VAL A 7 7.27 -9.33 -2.29
N ASN A 8 6.39 -10.04 -1.58
CA ASN A 8 4.97 -9.75 -1.56
C ASN A 8 4.69 -8.32 -1.06
N SER A 9 4.10 -7.49 -1.94
CA SER A 9 3.65 -6.15 -1.58
C SER A 9 4.72 -5.31 -0.88
N PHE A 10 5.96 -5.32 -1.41
CA PHE A 10 7.18 -4.82 -0.74
C PHE A 10 6.98 -3.53 0.09
N TYR A 11 6.57 -2.42 -0.52
CA TYR A 11 6.41 -1.15 0.21
C TYR A 11 5.35 -1.23 1.32
N ALA A 12 4.20 -1.87 1.09
CA ALA A 12 3.18 -2.04 2.12
C ALA A 12 3.69 -2.94 3.27
N SER A 13 4.49 -3.97 2.95
CA SER A 13 5.11 -4.85 3.93
C SER A 13 6.12 -4.10 4.81
N CYS A 14 6.97 -3.26 4.21
CA CYS A 14 7.89 -2.40 4.96
C CYS A 14 7.14 -1.49 5.94
N GLU A 15 6.08 -0.83 5.49
CA GLU A 15 5.26 0.02 6.37
C GLU A 15 4.70 -0.75 7.56
N THR A 16 4.18 -1.97 7.38
CA THR A 16 3.63 -2.76 8.50
C THR A 16 4.68 -3.24 9.50
N VAL A 17 5.97 -3.26 9.12
CA VAL A 17 7.09 -3.54 10.04
C VAL A 17 7.34 -2.33 10.94
N PHE A 18 7.38 -1.12 10.37
CA PHE A 18 7.61 0.12 11.13
C PHE A 18 6.36 0.65 11.83
N ARG A 19 5.17 0.26 11.37
CA ARG A 19 3.86 0.58 11.93
C ARG A 19 3.10 -0.71 12.26
N PRO A 20 3.43 -1.37 13.39
CA PRO A 20 2.76 -2.60 13.80
C PRO A 20 1.25 -2.45 14.00
N ASP A 21 0.77 -1.23 14.26
CA ASP A 21 -0.64 -0.90 14.38
C ASP A 21 -1.43 -1.13 13.07
N LEU A 22 -0.75 -1.19 11.92
CA LEU A 22 -1.34 -1.47 10.61
C LEU A 22 -1.49 -2.97 10.29
N LYS A 23 -0.99 -3.88 11.14
CA LYS A 23 -1.13 -5.33 10.91
C LYS A 23 -2.60 -5.75 10.79
N GLY A 24 -2.89 -6.58 9.78
CA GLY A 24 -4.23 -7.09 9.48
C GLY A 24 -5.21 -6.03 8.96
N ARG A 25 -4.72 -4.82 8.66
CA ARG A 25 -5.52 -3.74 8.07
C ARG A 25 -5.15 -3.56 6.60
N PRO A 26 -6.08 -3.07 5.78
CA PRO A 26 -5.74 -2.72 4.40
C PRO A 26 -4.77 -1.52 4.41
N VAL A 27 -3.63 -1.70 3.75
CA VAL A 27 -2.59 -0.68 3.60
C VAL A 27 -2.37 -0.42 2.12
N VAL A 28 -2.36 0.85 1.74
CA VAL A 28 -1.98 1.31 0.41
C VAL A 28 -0.86 2.32 0.53
N VAL A 29 0.00 2.31 -0.47
CA VAL A 29 1.18 3.14 -0.55
C VAL A 29 1.11 3.92 -1.86
N LEU A 30 1.27 5.24 -1.75
CA LEU A 30 1.09 6.16 -2.86
C LEU A 30 2.44 6.54 -3.48
N SER A 31 2.42 6.86 -4.77
CA SER A 31 3.51 7.56 -5.43
C SER A 31 3.56 9.00 -4.94
N ASN A 32 4.76 9.49 -4.69
CA ASN A 32 5.02 10.90 -4.51
C ASN A 32 4.48 11.70 -5.73
N ASN A 33 3.95 12.90 -5.50
CA ASN A 33 3.29 13.83 -6.44
C ASN A 33 1.93 13.48 -7.07
N ASP A 34 1.64 12.24 -7.45
CA ASP A 34 0.42 11.95 -8.26
C ASP A 34 -0.72 11.27 -7.47
N GLY A 35 -0.47 10.89 -6.21
CA GLY A 35 -1.46 10.19 -5.38
C GLY A 35 -1.90 8.85 -5.98
N CYS A 36 -1.06 8.21 -6.78
CA CYS A 36 -1.35 6.95 -7.44
C CYS A 36 -0.90 5.77 -6.57
N VAL A 37 -1.70 4.72 -6.47
CA VAL A 37 -1.38 3.55 -5.63
C VAL A 37 -0.30 2.71 -6.32
N ILE A 38 0.90 2.69 -5.74
CA ILE A 38 2.05 1.93 -6.26
C ILE A 38 2.27 0.59 -5.53
N ALA A 39 1.77 0.47 -4.30
CA ALA A 39 1.72 -0.81 -3.61
C ALA A 39 0.46 -0.91 -2.73
N ARG A 40 0.00 -2.14 -2.52
CA ARG A 40 -1.17 -2.45 -1.71
C ARG A 40 -0.97 -3.77 -0.98
N SER A 41 -1.43 -3.86 0.26
CA SER A 41 -1.42 -5.10 1.04
C SER A 41 -2.42 -6.12 0.48
N ALA A 42 -2.35 -7.36 0.98
CA ALA A 42 -3.27 -8.42 0.55
C ALA A 42 -4.73 -8.05 0.87
N GLU A 43 -4.95 -7.45 2.04
CA GLU A 43 -6.25 -6.97 2.53
C GLU A 43 -6.82 -5.85 1.64
N ALA A 44 -5.95 -5.07 0.99
CA ALA A 44 -6.35 -4.00 0.08
C ALA A 44 -6.59 -4.46 -1.37
N LYS A 45 -6.25 -5.71 -1.74
CA LYS A 45 -6.35 -6.19 -3.14
C LYS A 45 -7.78 -6.20 -3.71
N GLY A 46 -8.79 -6.36 -2.86
CA GLY A 46 -10.19 -6.34 -3.25
C GLY A 46 -10.84 -4.94 -3.27
N LEU A 47 -10.13 -3.93 -2.74
CA LEU A 47 -10.67 -2.58 -2.53
C LEU A 47 -10.07 -1.57 -3.51
N VAL A 48 -8.77 -1.68 -3.78
CA VAL A 48 -8.02 -0.67 -4.55
C VAL A 48 -7.13 -1.37 -5.55
N THR A 49 -7.09 -0.89 -6.79
CA THR A 49 -6.23 -1.43 -7.85
C THR A 49 -4.86 -0.74 -7.87
N ASN A 50 -3.79 -1.45 -8.23
CA ASN A 50 -2.50 -0.80 -8.53
C ASN A 50 -2.67 0.15 -9.71
N GLY A 51 -2.12 1.36 -9.62
CA GLY A 51 -2.38 2.41 -10.61
C GLY A 51 -3.70 3.17 -10.38
N GLY A 52 -4.48 2.82 -9.36
CA GLY A 52 -5.68 3.56 -8.95
C GLY A 52 -5.33 4.87 -8.24
N THR A 53 -6.22 5.85 -8.28
CA THR A 53 -5.98 7.15 -7.66
C THR A 53 -6.41 7.18 -6.20
N LEU A 54 -5.75 8.02 -5.40
CA LEU A 54 -6.03 8.20 -3.98
C LEU A 54 -7.51 8.48 -3.71
N PHE A 55 -8.14 9.34 -4.49
CA PHE A 55 -9.56 9.68 -4.34
C PHE A 55 -10.50 8.46 -4.42
N GLN A 56 -10.13 7.44 -5.21
CA GLN A 56 -10.89 6.19 -5.29
C GLN A 56 -10.62 5.33 -4.05
N ALA A 57 -9.38 5.32 -3.59
CA ALA A 57 -8.95 4.57 -2.41
C ALA A 57 -9.60 5.12 -1.12
N GLU A 58 -9.63 6.44 -0.92
CA GLU A 58 -10.14 7.13 0.29
C GLU A 58 -11.56 6.70 0.68
N ARG A 59 -12.39 6.30 -0.28
CA ARG A 59 -13.74 5.80 -0.02
C ARG A 59 -13.77 4.53 0.83
N TYR A 60 -12.68 3.77 0.85
CA TYR A 60 -12.54 2.51 1.58
C TYR A 60 -11.77 2.65 2.89
N PHE A 61 -11.16 3.81 3.17
CA PHE A 61 -10.34 4.03 4.37
C PHE A 61 -10.89 5.19 5.20
N SER A 62 -11.19 4.96 6.47
CA SER A 62 -11.70 5.99 7.40
C SER A 62 -10.93 5.95 8.72
N PRO A 63 -10.44 7.10 9.26
CA PRO A 63 -9.78 8.23 8.60
C PRO A 63 -8.45 7.80 7.91
N PRO A 64 -7.81 8.63 7.05
CA PRO A 64 -6.75 8.15 6.16
C PRO A 64 -5.55 7.64 6.94
N ARG A 65 -5.25 6.34 6.77
CA ARG A 65 -4.00 5.71 7.23
C ARG A 65 -3.22 5.16 6.04
N TYR A 66 -3.32 5.84 4.89
CA TYR A 66 -2.32 5.66 3.85
C TYR A 66 -1.03 6.30 4.34
N CYS A 67 0.09 5.62 4.14
CA CYS A 67 1.39 6.26 4.29
C CYS A 67 1.70 6.89 2.94
N ASP A 68 1.67 8.22 2.89
CA ASP A 68 2.30 8.95 1.80
C ASP A 68 3.79 8.63 1.89
N LEU A 69 4.37 7.99 0.87
CA LEU A 69 5.82 7.78 0.82
C LEU A 69 6.49 9.14 0.60
N GLN A 70 6.62 9.91 1.68
CA GLN A 70 7.67 10.91 1.86
C GLN A 70 8.84 10.27 2.60
N GLN A 71 9.42 9.24 1.99
CA GLN A 71 10.86 8.97 2.14
C GLN A 71 11.54 9.28 0.82
#